data_AF-A0A2T0RLN9-F1
#
_entry.id   AF-A0A2T0RLN9-F1
#
_cell.length_a   1.000
_cell.length_b   1.000
_cell.length_c   1.000
_cell.angle_alpha   90.00
_cell.angle_beta   90.00
_cell.angle_gamma   90.00
#
_symmetry.space_group_name_H-M   'P 1'
#
loop_
_entity.id
_entity.type
_entity.pdbx_description
1 polymer ?
#
loop_
_entity_poly.entity_id
_entity_poly.type
_entity_poly.pdbx_seq_one_letter_code
_entity_poly.pdbx_strand_id
1 'polypeptide(L)'
;MINRLFSIFVAPETAADDQAGRNRLAALRQAYEDWRFGRDFAAIMAAFGRMSDHQLHMIGLSRDTLFETVEDMMLDAERERALGREVAALLEVSPSAMQMDAEATVVKSDPDRKLQAA
;
A
#
# COMPACT_ATOMS: atom_id res chain seq x y z
N MET A 1 -21.82 14.76 -52.66
CA MET A 1 -20.61 13.92 -52.41
C MET A 1 -20.28 13.98 -50.94
N ILE A 2 -20.95 13.11 -50.18
CA ILE A 2 -20.89 13.01 -48.72
C ILE A 2 -19.99 11.83 -48.43
N ASN A 3 -18.72 12.08 -48.13
CA ASN A 3 -17.80 11.05 -47.65
C ASN A 3 -16.83 11.63 -46.62
N ARG A 4 -17.37 12.39 -45.66
CA ARG A 4 -16.75 12.67 -44.36
C ARG A 4 -17.39 11.74 -43.33
N LEU A 5 -17.17 10.44 -43.52
CA LEU A 5 -17.50 9.41 -42.54
C LEU A 5 -16.22 9.16 -41.72
N PHE A 6 -16.18 9.78 -40.54
CA PHE A 6 -15.66 9.17 -39.31
C PHE A 6 -14.39 8.31 -39.43
N SER A 7 -13.28 8.89 -39.85
CA SER A 7 -11.97 8.41 -39.41
C SER A 7 -11.71 8.94 -38.01
N ILE A 8 -12.47 8.41 -37.04
CA ILE A 8 -12.04 8.39 -35.65
C ILE A 8 -10.86 7.42 -35.63
N PHE A 9 -9.66 7.99 -35.73
CA PHE A 9 -8.45 7.29 -35.31
C PHE A 9 -8.51 7.24 -33.78
N VAL A 10 -9.19 6.22 -33.22
CA VAL A 10 -9.02 5.88 -31.81
C VAL A 10 -7.61 5.32 -31.71
N ALA A 11 -6.66 6.17 -31.35
CA ALA A 11 -5.38 5.72 -30.84
C ALA A 11 -5.64 4.86 -29.58
N PRO A 12 -4.99 3.70 -29.41
CA PRO A 12 -4.98 3.00 -28.14
C PRO A 12 -4.01 3.72 -27.18
N GLU A 13 -4.35 4.95 -26.79
CA GLU A 13 -3.63 5.74 -25.78
C GLU A 13 -4.58 6.07 -24.63
N THR A 14 -4.80 5.14 -23.70
CA THR A 14 -5.46 5.47 -22.43
C THR A 14 -5.02 4.58 -21.26
N ALA A 15 -4.63 3.32 -21.49
CA ALA A 15 -4.24 2.44 -20.38
C ALA A 15 -2.90 2.85 -19.71
N ALA A 16 -1.92 3.29 -20.50
CA ALA A 16 -0.61 3.70 -19.96
C ALA A 16 -0.67 5.06 -19.25
N ASP A 17 -1.48 5.99 -19.76
CA ASP A 17 -1.63 7.34 -19.19
C ASP A 17 -2.45 7.30 -17.88
N ASP A 18 -3.49 6.46 -17.83
CA ASP A 18 -4.26 6.21 -16.60
C ASP A 18 -3.44 5.52 -15.51
N GLN A 19 -2.50 4.64 -15.88
CA GLN A 19 -1.62 3.98 -14.93
C GLN A 19 -0.56 4.95 -14.40
N ALA A 20 0.02 5.79 -15.26
CA ALA A 20 0.97 6.83 -14.86
C ALA A 20 0.32 7.86 -13.92
N GLY A 21 -0.92 8.28 -14.21
CA GLY A 21 -1.70 9.16 -13.34
C GLY A 21 -1.96 8.56 -11.96
N ARG A 22 -2.36 7.28 -11.90
CA ARG A 22 -2.56 6.56 -10.63
C ARG A 22 -1.27 6.44 -9.81
N ASN A 23 -0.15 6.11 -10.45
CA ASN A 23 1.15 6.01 -9.78
C ASN A 23 1.59 7.37 -9.20
N ARG A 24 1.33 8.47 -9.92
CA ARG A 24 1.68 9.82 -9.44
C ARG A 24 0.84 10.24 -8.23
N LEU A 25 -0.45 9.93 -8.22
CA LEU A 25 -1.32 10.20 -7.08
C LEU A 25 -0.92 9.36 -5.86
N ALA A 26 -0.55 8.09 -6.06
CA ALA A 26 -0.04 7.24 -4.99
C ALA A 26 1.26 7.82 -4.38
N ALA A 27 2.20 8.24 -5.22
CA ALA A 27 3.44 8.87 -4.76
C ALA A 27 3.21 10.19 -4.00
N LEU A 28 2.29 11.05 -4.47
CA LEU A 28 1.93 12.28 -3.78
C LEU A 28 1.30 12.00 -2.42
N ARG A 29 0.41 11.00 -2.35
CA ARG A 29 -0.21 10.57 -1.10
C ARG A 29 0.84 10.08 -0.11
N GLN A 30 1.79 9.27 -0.55
CA GLN A 30 2.88 8.80 0.29
C GLN A 30 3.74 9.96 0.81
N ALA A 31 4.15 10.88 -0.06
CA ALA A 31 4.94 12.05 0.36
C ALA A 31 4.20 12.92 1.39
N TYR A 32 2.87 13.07 1.24
CA TYR A 32 2.06 13.78 2.23
C TYR A 32 1.98 13.04 3.57
N GLU A 33 1.79 11.72 3.55
CA GLU A 33 1.75 10.90 4.76
C GLU A 33 3.08 10.93 5.52
N ASP A 34 4.21 10.90 4.80
CA ASP A 34 5.56 10.99 5.36
C ASP A 34 5.82 12.37 6.00
N TRP A 35 5.46 13.44 5.29
CA TRP A 35 5.56 14.81 5.83
C TRP A 35 4.69 14.99 7.08
N ARG A 36 3.44 14.51 7.03
CA ARG A 36 2.50 14.58 8.15
C ARG A 36 3.06 13.83 9.36
N PHE A 37 3.66 12.67 9.14
CA PHE A 37 4.28 11.88 10.20
C PHE A 37 5.36 12.64 10.95
N GLY A 38 6.33 13.18 10.21
CA GLY A 38 7.44 13.94 10.80
C GLY A 38 6.94 15.19 11.52
N ARG A 39 5.89 15.84 10.99
CA ARG A 39 5.24 16.97 11.64
C ARG A 39 4.58 16.57 12.97
N ASP A 40 3.81 15.48 12.99
CA ASP A 40 3.11 15.03 14.18
C ASP A 40 4.12 14.65 15.28
N PHE A 41 5.23 14.01 14.92
CA PHE A 41 6.33 13.72 15.84
C PHE A 41 6.96 14.99 16.42
N ALA A 42 7.29 15.97 15.58
CA ALA A 42 7.84 17.23 16.04
C ALA A 42 6.87 17.97 16.99
N ALA A 43 5.56 17.87 16.74
CA ALA A 43 4.54 18.42 17.60
C ALA A 43 4.48 17.72 18.97
N ILE A 44 4.59 16.38 19.00
CA ILE A 44 4.65 15.58 20.24
C ILE A 44 5.89 15.96 21.06
N MET A 45 7.07 16.00 20.43
CA MET A 45 8.31 16.43 21.08
C MET A 45 8.19 17.84 21.65
N ALA A 46 7.60 18.78 20.91
CA ALA A 46 7.38 20.14 21.37
C ALA A 46 6.36 20.21 22.53
N ALA A 47 5.32 19.37 22.51
CA ALA A 47 4.33 19.30 23.58
C ALA A 47 4.96 18.80 24.89
N PHE A 48 5.67 17.67 24.83
CA PHE A 48 6.38 17.12 25.99
C PHE A 48 7.51 18.02 26.46
N GLY A 49 8.23 18.66 25.53
CA GLY A 49 9.28 19.63 25.85
C GLY A 49 8.79 20.84 26.66
N ARG A 50 7.50 21.15 26.65
CA ARG A 50 6.89 22.23 27.46
C ARG A 50 6.37 21.77 28.82
N MET A 51 6.26 20.47 29.06
CA MET A 51 5.79 19.92 30.34
C MET A 51 6.87 20.04 31.41
N SER A 52 6.47 20.25 32.66
CA SER A 52 7.42 20.20 33.79
C SER A 52 7.87 18.76 34.06
N ASP A 53 9.00 18.59 34.72
CA ASP A 53 9.51 17.23 35.03
C ASP A 53 8.55 16.43 35.90
N HIS A 54 7.80 17.08 36.79
CA HIS A 54 6.73 16.42 37.54
C HIS A 54 5.61 15.92 36.63
N GLN A 55 5.20 16.71 35.63
CA GLN A 55 4.18 16.31 34.67
C GLN A 55 4.65 15.16 33.76
N LEU A 56 5.91 15.19 33.32
CA LEU A 56 6.52 14.08 32.58
C LEU A 56 6.58 12.82 33.45
N HIS A 57 7.00 12.96 34.70
CA HIS A 57 7.11 11.84 35.63
C HIS A 57 5.75 11.17 35.89
N MET A 58 4.67 11.94 35.99
CA MET A 58 3.30 11.42 36.15
C MET A 58 2.84 10.54 34.99
N ILE A 59 3.38 10.75 33.79
CA ILE A 59 3.11 9.91 32.60
C ILE A 59 4.21 8.88 32.35
N GLY A 60 5.12 8.67 33.32
CA GLY A 60 6.20 7.69 33.24
C GLY A 60 7.36 8.10 32.32
N LEU A 61 7.46 9.38 31.95
CA LEU A 61 8.53 9.92 31.13
C LEU A 61 9.53 10.71 31.98
N SER A 62 10.77 10.77 31.54
CA SER A 62 11.78 11.69 32.06
C SER A 62 12.27 12.61 30.96
N ARG A 63 12.75 13.80 31.31
CA ARG A 63 13.28 14.75 30.32
C ARG A 63 14.56 14.22 29.65
N ASP A 64 15.35 13.46 30.40
CA ASP A 64 16.61 12.87 29.91
C ASP A 64 16.36 11.75 28.90
N THR A 65 15.29 10.96 29.07
CA THR A 65 14.91 9.87 28.17
C THR A 65 13.87 10.27 27.12
N LEU A 66 13.40 11.53 27.13
CA LEU A 66 12.27 11.96 26.31
C LEU A 66 12.54 11.75 24.82
N PHE A 67 13.75 12.10 24.38
CA PHE A 67 14.15 11.94 22.98
C PHE A 67 14.13 10.46 22.56
N GLU A 68 14.78 9.60 23.35
CA GLU A 68 14.86 8.15 23.10
C GLU A 68 13.47 7.51 23.08
N THR A 69 12.61 7.85 24.05
CA THR A 69 11.26 7.28 24.12
C THR A 69 10.42 7.69 22.93
N VAL A 70 10.51 8.95 22.50
CA VAL A 70 9.75 9.43 21.36
C VAL A 70 10.32 8.81 20.07
N GLU A 71 11.64 8.71 19.92
CA GLU A 71 12.30 7.98 18.83
C GLU A 71 11.81 6.52 18.72
N ASP A 72 11.75 5.79 19.83
CA ASP A 72 11.21 4.43 19.86
C ASP A 72 9.76 4.39 19.38
N MET A 73 8.92 5.32 19.83
CA MET A 73 7.54 5.44 19.36
C MET A 73 7.46 5.70 17.85
N MET A 74 8.39 6.48 17.28
CA MET A 74 8.45 6.72 15.83
C MET A 74 8.83 5.46 15.07
N LEU A 75 9.82 4.72 15.54
CA LEU A 75 10.26 3.48 14.91
C LEU A 75 9.16 2.42 14.94
N ASP A 76 8.45 2.28 16.06
CA ASP A 76 7.34 1.36 16.18
C ASP A 76 6.16 1.78 15.28
N ALA A 77 5.83 3.07 15.24
CA ALA A 77 4.78 3.58 14.36
C ALA A 77 5.11 3.41 12.86
N GLU A 78 6.38 3.59 12.45
CA GLU A 78 6.78 3.33 11.07
C GLU A 78 6.72 1.84 10.73
N ARG A 79 7.10 0.96 11.68
CA ARG A 79 6.95 -0.49 11.53
C ARG A 79 5.48 -0.88 11.36
N GLU A 80 4.59 -0.35 12.19
CA GLU A 80 3.15 -0.58 12.08
C GLU A 80 2.59 -0.09 10.73
N ARG A 81 3.07 1.06 10.23
CA ARG A 81 2.68 1.58 8.92
C ARG A 81 3.18 0.70 7.77
N ALA A 82 4.41 0.19 7.85
CA ALA A 82 4.94 -0.75 6.87
C ALA A 82 4.06 -2.01 6.82
N LEU A 83 3.74 -2.60 7.97
CA LEU A 83 2.81 -3.74 8.06
C LEU A 83 1.42 -3.39 7.51
N GLY A 84 0.89 -2.21 7.83
CA GLY A 84 -0.39 -1.75 7.30
C GLY A 84 -0.40 -1.63 5.77
N ARG A 85 0.69 -1.16 5.16
CA ARG A 85 0.86 -1.10 3.70
C ARG A 85 0.91 -2.51 3.08
N GLU A 86 1.62 -3.44 3.72
CA GLU A 86 1.68 -4.84 3.27
C GLU A 86 0.31 -5.51 3.33
N VAL A 87 -0.40 -5.35 4.45
CA VAL A 87 -1.76 -5.89 4.63
C VAL A 87 -2.73 -5.29 3.62
N ALA A 88 -2.67 -3.97 3.40
CA ALA A 88 -3.50 -3.31 2.38
C ALA A 88 -3.22 -3.87 0.98
N ALA A 89 -1.94 -4.05 0.62
CA ALA A 89 -1.56 -4.63 -0.67
C ALA A 89 -2.08 -6.07 -0.82
N LEU A 90 -2.01 -6.90 0.24
CA LEU A 90 -2.57 -8.26 0.22
C LEU A 90 -4.09 -8.27 0.02
N LEU A 91 -4.81 -7.31 0.61
CA LEU A 91 -6.26 -7.19 0.48
C LEU A 91 -6.69 -6.66 -0.90
N GLU A 92 -5.88 -5.80 -1.53
CA GLU A 92 -6.12 -5.30 -2.88
C GLU A 92 -5.93 -6.39 -3.95
N VAL A 93 -5.10 -7.40 -3.69
CA VAL A 93 -5.00 -8.61 -4.53
C VAL A 93 -6.23 -9.48 -4.26
N SER A 94 -7.34 -9.13 -4.88
CA SER A 94 -8.60 -9.89 -4.79
C SER A 94 -8.42 -11.35 -5.28
N PRO A 95 -9.06 -12.34 -4.63
CA PRO A 95 -8.86 -13.78 -4.88
C PRO A 95 -9.28 -14.27 -6.27
N SER A 96 -9.91 -13.42 -7.11
CA SER A 96 -10.25 -13.77 -8.49
C SER A 96 -9.05 -14.13 -9.36
N ALA A 97 -7.84 -13.66 -9.02
CA ALA A 97 -6.63 -14.05 -9.74
C ALA A 97 -6.14 -15.47 -9.39
N MET A 98 -6.49 -16.01 -8.22
CA MET A 98 -6.07 -17.37 -7.80
C MET A 98 -6.97 -18.49 -8.35
N GLN A 99 -8.19 -18.19 -8.82
CA GLN A 99 -9.09 -19.21 -9.36
C GLN A 99 -8.80 -19.59 -10.83
N MET A 100 -8.10 -18.75 -11.59
CA MET A 100 -7.79 -19.04 -13.01
C MET A 100 -6.68 -20.08 -13.19
N ASP A 101 -5.81 -20.26 -12.19
CA ASP A 101 -4.71 -21.24 -12.27
C ASP A 101 -5.13 -22.66 -11.82
N ALA A 102 -6.15 -22.77 -10.99
CA ALA A 102 -6.64 -24.07 -10.51
C ALA A 102 -7.42 -24.86 -11.58
N GLU A 103 -8.08 -24.18 -12.52
CA GLU A 103 -8.91 -24.81 -13.55
C GLU A 103 -8.07 -25.31 -14.75
N ALA A 104 -6.88 -24.73 -14.98
CA ALA A 104 -5.98 -25.15 -16.06
C ALA A 104 -5.26 -26.49 -15.78
N THR A 105 -5.17 -26.92 -14.51
CA THR A 105 -4.47 -28.15 -14.13
C THR A 105 -5.32 -29.42 -14.11
N VAL A 106 -6.66 -29.32 -14.09
CA VAL A 106 -7.55 -30.50 -13.98
C VAL A 106 -7.84 -31.14 -15.35
N VAL A 107 -7.73 -30.40 -16.46
CA VAL A 107 -8.11 -30.89 -17.79
C VAL A 107 -7.01 -31.72 -18.49
N LYS A 108 -5.79 -31.78 -17.94
CA LYS A 108 -4.64 -32.42 -18.62
C LYS A 108 -4.29 -33.84 -18.16
N SER A 109 -5.11 -34.45 -17.32
CA SER A 109 -4.83 -35.76 -16.72
C SER A 109 -5.86 -36.83 -17.08
N ASP A 110 -6.05 -37.16 -18.37
CA ASP A 110 -6.46 -38.51 -18.78
C ASP A 110 -6.23 -38.78 -20.30
N PRO A 111 -5.06 -39.33 -20.70
CA PRO A 111 -4.92 -39.94 -22.01
C PRO A 111 -5.06 -41.48 -22.03
N ASP A 112 -5.27 -42.17 -20.90
CA ASP A 112 -5.11 -43.63 -20.83
C ASP A 112 -6.41 -44.45 -20.87
N ARG A 113 -7.57 -43.83 -21.10
CA ARG A 113 -8.85 -44.56 -21.21
C ARG A 113 -9.13 -45.23 -22.56
N LYS A 114 -8.09 -45.61 -23.31
CA LYS A 114 -8.22 -46.45 -24.51
C LYS A 114 -7.12 -47.50 -24.54
N LEU A 115 -7.37 -48.66 -23.93
CA LEU A 115 -6.96 -50.00 -24.38
C LEU A 115 -7.13 -50.99 -23.22
N GLN A 116 -8.33 -51.58 -23.11
CA GLN A 116 -8.52 -52.96 -22.64
C GLN A 116 -10.01 -53.32 -22.77
N ALA A 117 -10.40 -53.55 -24.03
CA ALA A 117 -11.51 -54.42 -24.38
C ALA A 117 -10.99 -55.29 -25.52
N ALA A 118 -10.47 -56.46 -25.16
CA ALA A 118 -10.23 -57.60 -26.04
C ALA A 118 -10.15 -58.85 -25.16
#